data_AF-A0A2E0FCL9-F1
#
_entry.id   AF-A0A2E0FCL9-F1
#
_cell.length_a   1.000
_cell.length_b   1.000
_cell.length_c   1.000
_cell.angle_alpha   90.00
_cell.angle_beta   90.00
_cell.angle_gamma   90.00
#
_symmetry.space_group_name_H-M   'P 1'
#
loop_
_entity.id
_entity.type
_entity.pdbx_description
1 polymer ?
#
loop_
_entity_poly.entity_id
_entity_poly.type
_entity_poly.pdbx_seq_one_letter_code
_entity_poly.pdbx_strand_id
1 'polypeptide(L)' 'MNQIIECVPNFSEGRNQDVINEISEAISNTKGVHLLNVDPGQAT' A
#
# COMPACT_ATOMS: atom_id res chain seq x y z
N MET A 1 -15.47 -18.47 -11.40
CA MET A 1 -14.03 -18.24 -11.18
C MET A 1 -13.91 -16.82 -10.67
N ASN A 2 -13.43 -16.59 -9.45
CA ASN A 2 -13.23 -15.22 -8.95
C ASN A 2 -11.87 -14.77 -9.43
N GLN A 3 -11.85 -13.90 -10.44
CA GLN A 3 -10.62 -13.34 -10.97
C GLN A 3 -10.07 -12.35 -9.94
N ILE A 4 -8.78 -12.45 -9.64
CA ILE A 4 -8.06 -11.58 -8.72
C ILE A 4 -6.90 -10.97 -9.48
N ILE A 5 -6.61 -9.70 -9.18
CA ILE A 5 -5.43 -8.98 -9.68
C ILE A 5 -4.61 -8.54 -8.46
N GLU A 6 -3.31 -8.81 -8.48
CA GLU A 6 -2.37 -8.25 -7.53
C GLU A 6 -1.75 -6.98 -8.11
N CYS A 7 -1.76 -5.91 -7.32
CA CYS A 7 -1.14 -4.64 -7.67
C CYS A 7 -0.04 -4.34 -6.65
N VAL A 8 1.20 -4.16 -7.12
CA VAL A 8 2.37 -3.85 -6.29
C VAL A 8 2.90 -2.45 -6.67
N PRO A 9 2.19 -1.37 -6.26
CA PRO A 9 2.60 -0.01 -6.57
C PRO A 9 3.86 0.37 -5.78
N ASN A 10 4.70 1.20 -6.38
CA ASN A 10 5.87 1.77 -5.71
C ASN A 10 5.65 3.27 -5.48
N PHE A 11 5.84 3.71 -4.24
CA PHE A 11 5.83 5.11 -3.85
C PHE A 11 7.26 5.49 -3.44
N SER A 12 7.74 6.66 -3.86
CA SER A 12 9.08 7.15 -3.49
C SER A 12 9.07 7.82 -2.10
N GLU A 13 8.47 7.15 -1.12
CA GLU A 13 8.42 7.53 0.29
C GLU A 13 8.66 6.28 1.15
N GLY A 14 9.63 6.34 2.05
CA GLY A 14 10.07 5.20 2.86
C GLY A 14 10.55 5.59 4.26
N ARG A 15 10.27 6.82 4.70
CA ARG A 15 10.73 7.37 5.99
C ARG A 15 9.61 8.05 6.77
N ASN A 16 8.76 8.81 6.10
CA ASN A 16 7.67 9.53 6.74
C ASN A 16 6.48 8.58 6.98
N GLN A 17 6.34 8.12 8.21
CA GLN A 17 5.28 7.18 8.59
C GLN A 17 3.87 7.77 8.41
N ASP A 18 3.69 9.07 8.58
CA ASP A 18 2.39 9.72 8.42
C ASP A 18 1.94 9.64 6.94
N VAL A 19 2.84 9.93 6.01
CA VAL A 19 2.57 9.81 4.56
C VAL A 19 2.32 8.36 4.15
N ILE A 20 3.09 7.41 4.69
CA ILE A 20 2.90 5.97 4.42
C ILE A 20 1.54 5.50 4.94
N ASN A 21 1.12 5.97 6.12
CA ASN A 21 -0.18 5.64 6.71
C ASN A 21 -1.32 6.22 5.87
N GLU A 22 -1.21 7.49 5.45
CA GLU A 22 -2.21 8.14 4.58
C GLU A 22 -2.40 7.37 3.25
N ILE A 23 -1.30 6.91 2.62
CA ILE A 23 -1.36 6.08 1.41
C ILE A 23 -2.05 4.74 1.69
N SER A 24 -1.66 4.08 2.78
CA SER A 24 -2.20 2.77 3.18
C SER A 24 -3.70 2.83 3.49
N GLU A 25 -4.14 3.90 4.16
CA GLU A 25 -5.55 4.17 4.46
C GLU A 25 -6.34 4.43 3.18
N ALA A 26 -5.81 5.21 2.24
CA ALA A 26 -6.46 5.46 0.95
C ALA A 26 -6.69 4.17 0.16
N ILE A 27 -5.69 3.28 0.13
CA ILE A 27 -5.81 1.96 -0.53
C ILE A 27 -6.84 1.09 0.20
N SER A 28 -6.78 1.01 1.53
CA SER A 28 -7.68 0.17 2.34
C SER A 28 -9.15 0.62 2.28
N ASN A 29 -9.40 1.93 2.11
CA ASN A 29 -10.74 2.49 1.97
C ASN A 29 -11.30 2.39 0.54
N THR A 30 -10.52 1.90 -0.42
CA THR A 30 -10.99 1.73 -1.80
C THR A 30 -11.90 0.50 -1.93
N LYS A 31 -13.14 0.70 -2.38
CA LYS A 31 -14.14 -0.37 -2.51
C LYS A 31 -13.63 -1.52 -3.39
N GLY A 32 -13.64 -2.74 -2.85
CA GLY A 32 -13.24 -3.95 -3.56
C GLY A 32 -11.74 -4.19 -3.61
N VAL A 33 -10.94 -3.35 -2.94
CA VAL A 33 -9.49 -3.54 -2.76
C VAL A 33 -9.23 -4.11 -1.37
N HIS A 34 -8.19 -4.94 -1.26
CA HIS A 34 -7.69 -5.44 0.01
C HIS A 34 -6.18 -5.19 0.08
N LEU A 35 -5.75 -4.45 1.11
CA LEU A 35 -4.33 -4.17 1.34
C LEU A 35 -3.67 -5.41 1.94
N LEU A 36 -2.69 -5.98 1.23
CA LEU A 36 -2.01 -7.22 1.63
C LEU A 36 -0.76 -6.95 2.48
N ASN A 37 0.09 -6.00 2.07
CA ASN A 37 1.34 -5.68 2.74
C ASN A 37 1.75 -4.22 2.44
N VAL A 38 2.51 -3.63 3.36
CA VAL A 38 3.18 -2.34 3.19
C VAL A 38 4.64 -2.53 3.59
N ASP A 39 5.55 -2.37 2.62
CA ASP A 39 6.99 -2.40 2.87
C ASP A 39 7.58 -1.01 2.54
N PRO A 40 8.01 -0.24 3.54
CA PRO A 40 8.61 1.08 3.31
C PRO A 40 10.05 1.01 2.78
N GLY A 41 10.66 -0.18 2.72
CA GLY A 41 11.99 -0.36 2.14
C GLY A 41 13.10 0.45 2.82
N GLN A 42 12.91 0.88 4.07
CA GLN A 42 13.88 1.67 4.81
C GLN A 42 15.15 0.85 5.08
N ALA A 43 16.20 1.07 4.30
CA ALA A 43 17.53 0.54 4.57
C ALA A 43 18.23 1.39 5.65
N THR A 44 18.85 0.72 6.64
CA THR A 44 19.67 1.33 7.70
C THR A 44 21.01 1.83 7.19
#